data_AF-A0A1G5CB49-F1
#
_entry.id   AF-A0A1G5CB49-F1
#
_cell.length_a   1.000
_cell.length_b   1.000
_cell.length_c   1.000
_cell.angle_alpha   90.00
_cell.angle_beta   90.00
_cell.angle_gamma   90.00
#
_symmetry.space_group_name_H-M   'P 1'
#
loop_
_entity.id
_entity.type
_entity.pdbx_description
1 polymer ?
#
loop_
_entity_poly.entity_id
_entity_poly.type
_entity_poly.pdbx_seq_one_letter_code
_entity_poly.pdbx_strand_id
1 'polypeptide(L)'
;MVSIRTFLNHKIGALLLLALAMGLIYNPLTKFPFTFCVIIAFILLATYAQSQSLDELRFRKLSGADFLRILVCFAALEAVMDFVVQPAINLAFNEPADYSAFAALEGNTGKYLKYLIYMWISAAFGEELLFRAFAFAQLERIIGNRKAVIVVLSAVLFSLPHLYQGYAGLATTFVFGLAFGALFQSFKNIWINIIVHGLIDTLFLTLAYFGYLSFYA
;
A
#
# COMPACT_ATOMS: atom_id res chain seq x y z
N MET A 1 -5.67 2.83 -37.88
CA MET A 1 -6.26 2.83 -36.52
C MET A 1 -5.22 2.28 -35.56
N VAL A 2 -4.82 3.05 -34.54
CA VAL A 2 -3.93 2.52 -33.48
C VAL A 2 -4.74 1.49 -32.68
N SER A 3 -4.20 0.29 -32.48
CA SER A 3 -4.91 -0.72 -31.67
C SER A 3 -5.09 -0.20 -30.24
N ILE A 4 -6.20 -0.57 -29.57
CA ILE A 4 -6.45 -0.18 -28.18
C ILE A 4 -5.25 -0.57 -27.30
N ARG A 5 -4.69 -1.77 -27.50
CA ARG A 5 -3.50 -2.24 -26.78
C ARG A 5 -2.28 -1.34 -26.99
N THR A 6 -2.03 -0.88 -28.22
CA THR A 6 -0.94 0.06 -28.52
C THR A 6 -1.15 1.38 -27.77
N PHE A 7 -2.38 1.89 -27.74
CA PHE A 7 -2.71 3.10 -26.98
C PHE A 7 -2.52 2.91 -25.47
N LEU A 8 -3.01 1.81 -24.88
CA LEU A 8 -2.89 1.54 -23.44
C LEU A 8 -1.43 1.39 -22.99
N ASN A 9 -0.52 0.94 -23.86
CA ASN A 9 0.92 0.86 -23.57
C ASN A 9 1.67 2.17 -23.84
N HIS A 10 1.04 3.17 -24.48
CA HIS A 10 1.60 4.50 -24.64
C HIS A 10 1.58 5.26 -23.30
N LYS A 11 2.48 6.23 -23.11
CA LYS A 11 2.60 7.03 -21.88
C LYS A 11 1.29 7.66 -21.43
N ILE A 12 0.51 8.16 -22.39
CA ILE A 12 -0.81 8.75 -22.14
C ILE A 12 -1.81 7.69 -21.64
N GLY A 13 -1.84 6.51 -22.28
CA GLY A 13 -2.69 5.40 -21.84
C GLY A 13 -2.34 4.93 -20.44
N ALA A 14 -1.05 4.78 -20.14
CA ALA A 14 -0.58 4.39 -18.82
C ALA A 14 -0.92 5.42 -17.74
N LEU A 15 -0.79 6.72 -18.05
CA LEU A 15 -1.18 7.80 -17.15
C LEU A 15 -2.69 7.80 -16.88
N LEU A 16 -3.52 7.60 -17.92
CA LEU A 16 -4.97 7.53 -17.78
C LEU A 16 -5.41 6.34 -16.91
N LEU A 17 -4.80 5.17 -17.11
CA LEU A 17 -5.08 3.98 -16.32
C LEU A 17 -4.68 4.16 -14.85
N LEU A 18 -3.51 4.76 -14.59
CA LEU A 18 -3.08 5.09 -13.23
C LEU A 18 -4.02 6.11 -12.57
N ALA A 19 -4.39 7.17 -13.29
CA ALA A 19 -5.33 8.18 -12.79
C ALA A 19 -6.71 7.58 -12.50
N LEU A 20 -7.19 6.67 -13.35
CA LEU A 20 -8.46 5.97 -13.13
C LEU A 20 -8.39 5.06 -11.90
N ALA A 21 -7.30 4.30 -11.72
CA ALA A 21 -7.11 3.48 -10.52
C ALA A 21 -7.12 4.32 -9.24
N MET A 22 -6.43 5.48 -9.25
CA MET A 22 -6.44 6.43 -8.13
C MET A 22 -7.82 7.04 -7.90
N GLY A 23 -8.53 7.41 -8.97
CA GLY A 23 -9.88 7.96 -8.89
C GLY A 23 -10.90 6.98 -8.30
N LEU A 24 -10.73 5.67 -8.54
CA LEU A 24 -11.59 4.63 -7.98
C LEU A 24 -11.54 4.57 -6.44
N ILE A 25 -10.49 5.07 -5.79
CA ILE A 25 -10.44 5.19 -4.31
C ILE A 25 -11.62 6.02 -3.80
N TYR A 26 -12.02 7.04 -4.57
CA TYR A 26 -13.07 8.00 -4.21
C TYR A 26 -14.43 7.67 -4.85
N ASN A 27 -14.62 6.45 -5.37
CA ASN A 27 -15.89 6.09 -5.98
C ASN A 27 -17.04 6.13 -4.95
N PRO A 28 -18.22 6.68 -5.30
CA PRO A 28 -19.33 6.83 -4.35
C PRO A 28 -20.12 5.53 -4.12
N LEU A 29 -19.90 4.50 -4.94
CA LEU A 29 -20.74 3.30 -5.02
C LEU A 29 -20.36 2.22 -4.00
N THR A 30 -19.11 2.22 -3.55
CA THR A 30 -18.58 1.21 -2.63
C THR A 30 -17.89 1.87 -1.44
N LYS A 31 -17.77 1.11 -0.35
CA LYS A 31 -17.11 1.54 0.89
C LYS A 31 -16.04 0.53 1.27
N PHE A 32 -15.15 0.92 2.17
CA PHE A 32 -14.17 0.03 2.77
C PHE A 32 -14.82 -1.27 3.29
N PRO A 33 -14.29 -2.47 2.94
CA PRO A 33 -13.11 -2.73 2.12
C PRO A 33 -13.43 -2.94 0.62
N PHE A 34 -14.71 -3.01 0.23
CA PHE A 34 -15.16 -3.37 -1.12
C PHE A 34 -14.68 -2.43 -2.24
N THR A 35 -14.37 -1.17 -1.91
CA THR A 35 -13.69 -0.23 -2.82
C THR A 35 -12.43 -0.85 -3.41
N PHE A 36 -11.62 -1.53 -2.60
CA PHE A 36 -10.40 -2.18 -3.08
C PHE A 36 -10.67 -3.42 -3.92
N CYS A 37 -11.79 -4.13 -3.71
CA CYS A 37 -12.18 -5.21 -4.61
C CYS A 37 -12.42 -4.71 -6.05
N VAL A 38 -13.04 -3.53 -6.19
CA VAL A 38 -13.25 -2.87 -7.50
C VAL A 38 -11.91 -2.45 -8.12
N ILE A 39 -11.02 -1.86 -7.31
CA ILE A 39 -9.68 -1.45 -7.76
C ILE A 39 -8.85 -2.66 -8.19
N ILE A 40 -8.87 -3.76 -7.42
CA ILE A 40 -8.17 -5.01 -7.76
C ILE A 40 -8.70 -5.55 -9.10
N ALA A 41 -10.02 -5.64 -9.27
CA ALA A 41 -10.62 -6.08 -10.53
C ALA A 41 -10.18 -5.19 -11.70
N PHE A 42 -10.20 -3.87 -11.52
CA PHE A 42 -9.71 -2.91 -12.51
C PHE A 42 -8.23 -3.15 -12.86
N ILE A 43 -7.35 -3.30 -11.86
CA ILE A 43 -5.92 -3.53 -12.06
C ILE A 43 -5.67 -4.81 -12.85
N LEU A 44 -6.34 -5.91 -12.50
CA LEU A 44 -6.19 -7.20 -13.18
C LEU A 44 -6.59 -7.09 -14.66
N LEU A 45 -7.75 -6.46 -14.93
CA LEU A 45 -8.24 -6.24 -16.29
C LEU A 45 -7.35 -5.30 -17.10
N ALA A 46 -6.93 -4.18 -16.51
CA ALA A 46 -6.05 -3.20 -17.17
C ALA A 46 -4.68 -3.80 -17.49
N THR A 47 -4.10 -4.54 -16.55
CA THR A 47 -2.80 -5.21 -16.75
C THR A 47 -2.89 -6.25 -17.85
N TYR A 48 -3.93 -7.08 -17.85
CA TYR A 48 -4.15 -8.08 -18.89
C TYR A 48 -4.39 -7.41 -20.27
N ALA A 49 -5.17 -6.33 -20.32
CA ALA A 49 -5.39 -5.57 -21.55
C ALA A 49 -4.09 -4.96 -22.11
N GLN A 50 -3.15 -4.55 -21.25
CA GLN A 50 -1.85 -4.01 -21.67
C GLN A 50 -0.88 -5.11 -22.13
N SER A 51 -0.68 -6.15 -21.31
CA SER A 51 0.43 -7.10 -21.46
C SER A 51 0.01 -8.51 -21.91
N GLN A 52 -1.29 -8.81 -21.94
CA GLN A 52 -1.86 -10.15 -22.14
C GLN A 52 -1.39 -11.18 -21.10
N SER A 53 -0.91 -10.70 -19.95
CA SER A 53 -0.50 -11.51 -18.81
C SER A 53 -0.67 -10.71 -17.51
N LEU A 54 -0.42 -11.35 -16.37
CA LEU A 54 -0.37 -10.70 -15.06
C LEU A 54 1.06 -10.66 -14.49
N ASP A 55 2.06 -11.00 -15.31
CA ASP A 55 3.45 -11.18 -14.89
C ASP A 55 4.11 -9.90 -14.37
N GLU A 56 3.61 -8.75 -14.82
CA GLU A 56 4.02 -7.43 -14.39
C GLU A 56 3.61 -7.11 -12.95
N LEU A 57 2.59 -7.80 -12.42
CA LEU A 57 2.17 -7.68 -11.02
C LEU A 57 3.13 -8.41 -10.07
N ARG A 58 4.10 -9.15 -10.62
CA ARG A 58 5.19 -9.79 -9.87
C ARG A 58 4.72 -10.79 -8.80
N PHE A 59 3.65 -11.52 -9.06
CA PHE A 59 3.32 -12.71 -8.28
C PHE A 59 4.31 -13.82 -8.60
N ARG A 60 5.25 -14.09 -7.66
CA ARG A 60 6.26 -15.15 -7.80
C ARG A 60 6.15 -16.12 -6.63
N LYS A 61 6.43 -17.40 -6.85
CA LYS A 61 6.39 -18.42 -5.79
C LYS A 61 7.37 -18.05 -4.67
N LEU A 62 6.92 -18.11 -3.42
CA LEU A 62 7.77 -17.91 -2.26
C LEU A 62 8.67 -19.14 -2.05
N SER A 63 9.94 -18.87 -1.75
CA SER A 63 10.91 -19.85 -1.28
C SER A 63 10.98 -19.88 0.24
N GLY A 64 11.61 -20.91 0.82
CA GLY A 64 11.84 -20.98 2.27
C GLY A 64 12.59 -19.76 2.82
N ALA A 65 13.57 -19.25 2.06
CA ALA A 65 14.33 -18.06 2.43
C ALA A 65 13.48 -16.77 2.44
N ASP A 66 12.40 -16.71 1.66
CA ASP A 66 11.52 -15.55 1.63
C ASP A 66 10.74 -15.37 2.92
N PHE A 67 10.41 -16.45 3.63
CA PHE A 67 9.78 -16.35 4.95
C PHE A 67 10.70 -15.66 5.96
N LEU A 68 12.00 -16.01 5.98
CA LEU A 68 12.96 -15.33 6.83
C LEU A 68 13.10 -13.85 6.44
N ARG A 69 13.17 -13.55 5.12
CA ARG A 69 13.23 -12.17 4.63
C ARG A 69 12.02 -11.36 5.05
N ILE A 70 10.81 -11.93 4.94
CA ILE A 70 9.57 -11.31 5.38
C ILE A 70 9.65 -10.97 6.88
N LEU A 71 10.02 -11.93 7.72
CA LEU A 71 10.11 -11.71 9.17
C LEU A 71 11.15 -10.64 9.53
N VAL A 72 12.31 -10.67 8.88
CA VAL A 72 13.36 -9.65 9.10
C VAL A 72 12.91 -8.27 8.61
N CYS A 73 12.30 -8.18 7.44
CA CYS A 73 11.81 -6.90 6.90
C CYS A 73 10.68 -6.34 7.77
N PHE A 74 9.74 -7.18 8.20
CA PHE A 74 8.69 -6.82 9.15
C PHE A 74 9.29 -6.28 10.45
N ALA A 75 10.11 -7.06 11.14
CA ALA A 75 10.66 -6.66 12.43
C ALA A 75 11.55 -5.40 12.35
N ALA A 76 12.38 -5.31 11.31
CA ALA A 76 13.26 -4.16 11.11
C ALA A 76 12.47 -2.90 10.74
N LEU A 77 11.50 -3.00 9.83
CA LEU A 77 10.68 -1.87 9.43
C LEU A 77 9.83 -1.37 10.60
N GLU A 78 9.17 -2.28 11.32
CA GLU A 78 8.37 -1.91 12.50
C GLU A 78 9.22 -1.21 13.56
N ALA A 79 10.37 -1.79 13.91
CA ALA A 79 11.26 -1.18 14.91
C ALA A 79 11.74 0.22 14.49
N VAL A 80 12.08 0.42 13.21
CA VAL A 80 12.48 1.73 12.70
C VAL A 80 11.29 2.71 12.72
N MET A 81 10.10 2.25 12.34
CA MET A 81 8.93 3.11 12.28
C MET A 81 8.48 3.55 13.67
N ASP A 82 8.39 2.62 14.63
CA ASP A 82 7.88 2.88 15.97
C ASP A 82 8.86 3.67 16.84
N PHE A 83 10.15 3.36 16.77
CA PHE A 83 11.13 3.94 17.70
C PHE A 83 11.95 5.10 17.12
N VAL A 84 11.89 5.33 15.80
CA VAL A 84 12.67 6.39 15.15
C VAL A 84 11.78 7.32 14.33
N VAL A 85 11.04 6.79 13.36
CA VAL A 85 10.34 7.63 12.38
C VAL A 85 9.14 8.33 13.00
N GLN A 86 8.23 7.59 13.65
CA GLN A 86 7.03 8.17 14.25
C GLN A 86 7.36 9.21 15.33
N PRO A 87 8.26 8.94 16.31
CA PRO A 87 8.66 9.96 17.28
C PRO A 87 9.26 11.22 16.63
N ALA A 88 10.05 11.06 15.57
CA ALA A 88 10.63 12.20 14.85
C ALA A 88 9.56 13.00 14.09
N ILE A 89 8.57 12.33 13.49
CA ILE A 89 7.45 12.98 12.81
C ILE A 89 6.56 13.71 13.81
N ASN A 90 6.19 13.08 14.92
CA ASN A 90 5.38 13.71 15.98
C ASN A 90 6.08 14.98 16.50
N LEU A 91 7.39 14.93 16.70
CA LEU A 91 8.19 16.11 17.07
C LEU A 91 8.18 17.20 15.99
N ALA A 92 8.31 16.81 14.71
CA ALA A 92 8.38 17.76 13.60
C ALA A 92 7.04 18.48 13.33
N PHE A 93 5.91 17.78 13.50
CA PHE A 93 4.58 18.33 13.27
C PHE A 93 3.91 18.84 14.56
N ASN A 94 4.45 18.52 15.73
CA ASN A 94 3.87 18.82 17.03
C ASN A 94 2.44 18.26 17.20
N GLU A 95 2.15 17.15 16.52
CA GLU A 95 0.92 16.37 16.60
C GLU A 95 1.21 14.93 16.15
N PRO A 96 0.58 13.91 16.76
CA PRO A 96 0.64 12.54 16.27
C PRO A 96 -0.35 12.30 15.12
N ALA A 97 -0.21 11.16 14.45
CA ALA A 97 -1.21 10.69 13.50
C ALA A 97 -2.55 10.39 14.18
N ASP A 98 -3.66 10.77 13.56
CA ASP A 98 -5.01 10.49 14.08
C ASP A 98 -5.43 9.05 13.78
N TYR A 99 -5.37 8.21 14.82
CA TYR A 99 -5.84 6.82 14.80
C TYR A 99 -7.18 6.60 15.51
N SER A 100 -7.93 7.66 15.81
CA SER A 100 -9.20 7.60 16.56
C SER A 100 -10.25 6.68 15.91
N ALA A 101 -10.21 6.52 14.58
CA ALA A 101 -11.06 5.59 13.84
C ALA A 101 -10.94 4.13 14.34
N PHE A 102 -9.81 3.77 14.97
CA PHE A 102 -9.53 2.43 15.48
C PHE A 102 -9.79 2.28 16.99
N ALA A 103 -10.11 3.35 17.72
CA ALA A 103 -10.38 3.29 19.16
C ALA A 103 -11.55 2.36 19.50
N ALA A 104 -12.50 2.20 18.57
CA ALA A 104 -13.65 1.31 18.73
C ALA A 104 -13.30 -0.20 18.75
N LEU A 105 -12.03 -0.56 18.53
CA LEU A 105 -11.52 -1.93 18.58
C LEU A 105 -11.19 -2.40 19.99
N GLU A 106 -10.95 -1.49 20.94
CA GLU A 106 -10.53 -1.82 22.30
C GLU A 106 -11.49 -2.83 22.96
N GLY A 107 -10.97 -3.98 23.37
CA GLY A 107 -11.73 -5.08 23.98
C GLY A 107 -12.80 -5.72 23.09
N ASN A 108 -12.96 -5.30 21.83
CA ASN A 108 -14.04 -5.76 20.95
C ASN A 108 -13.56 -6.79 19.93
N THR A 109 -13.57 -8.06 20.31
CA THR A 109 -13.06 -9.17 19.48
C THR A 109 -13.78 -9.27 18.12
N GLY A 110 -15.09 -9.04 18.10
CA GLY A 110 -15.87 -9.10 16.86
C GLY A 110 -15.47 -8.02 15.85
N LYS A 111 -15.26 -6.78 16.31
CA LYS A 111 -14.75 -5.71 15.46
C LYS A 111 -13.30 -5.94 15.07
N TYR A 112 -12.45 -6.38 15.99
CA TYR A 112 -11.06 -6.72 15.70
C TYR A 112 -10.93 -7.74 14.56
N LEU A 113 -11.61 -8.89 14.66
CA LEU A 113 -11.56 -9.92 13.62
C LEU A 113 -12.12 -9.42 12.28
N LYS A 114 -13.18 -8.62 12.32
CA LYS A 114 -13.75 -7.99 11.11
C LYS A 114 -12.75 -7.05 10.45
N TYR A 115 -12.11 -6.16 11.21
CA TYR A 115 -11.11 -5.22 10.69
C TYR A 115 -9.86 -5.92 10.20
N LEU A 116 -9.43 -7.00 10.87
CA LEU A 116 -8.30 -7.81 10.43
C LEU A 116 -8.55 -8.34 9.02
N ILE A 117 -9.70 -8.98 8.76
CA ILE A 117 -10.06 -9.47 7.42
C ILE A 117 -10.10 -8.30 6.41
N TYR A 118 -10.67 -7.17 6.80
CA TYR A 118 -10.83 -6.02 5.91
C TYR A 118 -9.49 -5.40 5.52
N MET A 119 -8.55 -5.26 6.47
CA MET A 119 -7.21 -4.72 6.22
C MET A 119 -6.40 -5.67 5.34
N TRP A 120 -6.48 -6.99 5.53
CA TRP A 120 -5.79 -7.94 4.66
C TRP A 120 -6.27 -7.87 3.20
N ILE A 121 -7.57 -7.64 2.97
CA ILE A 121 -8.13 -7.48 1.62
C ILE A 121 -7.73 -6.12 1.00
N SER A 122 -7.87 -5.05 1.78
CA SER A 122 -7.74 -3.68 1.28
C SER A 122 -6.30 -3.16 1.36
N ALA A 123 -5.76 -2.94 2.56
CA ALA A 123 -4.42 -2.42 2.79
C ALA A 123 -3.35 -3.39 2.33
N ALA A 124 -3.27 -4.59 2.92
CA ALA A 124 -2.19 -5.52 2.62
C ALA A 124 -2.18 -5.99 1.15
N PHE A 125 -3.31 -6.45 0.63
CA PHE A 125 -3.38 -6.96 -0.74
C PHE A 125 -3.67 -5.85 -1.77
N GLY A 126 -4.75 -5.09 -1.56
CA GLY A 126 -5.23 -4.09 -2.51
C GLY A 126 -4.28 -2.92 -2.71
N GLU A 127 -3.75 -2.33 -1.64
CA GLU A 127 -2.82 -1.19 -1.75
C GLU A 127 -1.47 -1.63 -2.31
N GLU A 128 -0.92 -2.77 -1.90
CA GLU A 128 0.32 -3.27 -2.53
C GLU A 128 0.12 -3.55 -4.03
N LEU A 129 -1.04 -4.09 -4.42
CA LEU A 129 -1.34 -4.29 -5.83
C LEU A 129 -1.46 -2.96 -6.60
N LEU A 130 -2.10 -1.94 -6.01
CA LEU A 130 -2.25 -0.62 -6.62
C LEU A 130 -0.92 0.13 -6.70
N PHE A 131 -0.26 0.32 -5.56
CA PHE A 131 0.85 1.25 -5.45
C PHE A 131 2.20 0.62 -5.79
N ARG A 132 2.39 -0.69 -5.58
CA ARG A 132 3.69 -1.34 -5.79
C ARG A 132 3.73 -2.11 -7.09
N ALA A 133 2.70 -2.91 -7.39
CA ALA A 133 2.64 -3.57 -8.70
C ALA A 133 2.19 -2.61 -9.81
N PHE A 134 0.94 -2.16 -9.77
CA PHE A 134 0.33 -1.46 -10.89
C PHE A 134 0.95 -0.08 -11.12
N ALA A 135 1.08 0.75 -10.09
CA ALA A 135 1.65 2.09 -10.23
C ALA A 135 3.11 2.05 -10.67
N PHE A 136 3.94 1.11 -10.20
CA PHE A 136 5.31 0.96 -10.72
C PHE A 136 5.29 0.64 -12.22
N ALA A 137 4.45 -0.32 -12.63
CA ALA A 137 4.35 -0.72 -14.03
C ALA A 137 3.83 0.43 -14.92
N GLN A 138 2.92 1.28 -14.44
CA GLN A 138 2.46 2.45 -15.18
C GLN A 138 3.52 3.57 -15.21
N LEU A 139 4.15 3.86 -14.07
CA LEU A 139 5.21 4.87 -13.98
C LEU A 139 6.42 4.49 -14.84
N GLU A 140 6.83 3.22 -14.87
CA GLU A 140 7.90 2.75 -15.76
C GLU A 140 7.56 2.98 -17.24
N ARG A 141 6.30 2.78 -17.66
CA ARG A 141 5.85 3.13 -19.02
C ARG A 141 5.92 4.63 -19.30
N ILE A 142 5.62 5.47 -18.32
CA ILE A 142 5.57 6.93 -18.47
C ILE A 142 6.99 7.54 -18.52
N ILE A 143 7.82 7.22 -17.53
CA ILE A 143 9.13 7.88 -17.30
C ILE A 143 10.35 6.97 -17.57
N GLY A 144 10.14 5.72 -17.96
CA GLY A 144 11.20 4.73 -18.15
C GLY A 144 11.73 4.16 -16.83
N ASN A 145 12.87 3.47 -16.90
CA ASN A 145 13.48 2.75 -15.77
C ASN A 145 14.20 3.69 -14.77
N ARG A 146 13.44 4.60 -14.15
CA ARG A 146 13.93 5.55 -13.13
C ARG A 146 13.52 5.09 -11.73
N LYS A 147 14.09 3.97 -11.28
CA LYS A 147 13.67 3.23 -10.07
C LYS A 147 13.46 4.12 -8.85
N ALA A 148 14.43 4.97 -8.50
CA ALA A 148 14.33 5.86 -7.34
C ALA A 148 13.17 6.86 -7.47
N VAL A 149 12.95 7.43 -8.66
CA VAL A 149 11.84 8.35 -8.93
C VAL A 149 10.50 7.62 -8.84
N ILE A 150 10.42 6.39 -9.35
CA ILE A 150 9.21 5.56 -9.26
C ILE A 150 8.85 5.27 -7.80
N VAL A 151 9.84 4.91 -6.97
CA VAL A 151 9.63 4.69 -5.53
C VAL A 151 9.07 5.95 -4.86
N VAL A 152 9.66 7.12 -5.11
CA VAL A 152 9.17 8.39 -4.54
C VAL A 152 7.76 8.72 -5.02
N LEU A 153 7.48 8.61 -6.33
CA LEU A 153 6.16 8.90 -6.87
C LEU A 153 5.09 7.94 -6.35
N SER A 154 5.41 6.65 -6.25
CA SER A 154 4.51 5.66 -5.65
C SER A 154 4.24 5.97 -4.17
N ALA A 155 5.27 6.35 -3.41
CA ALA A 155 5.12 6.75 -2.01
C ALA A 155 4.23 7.99 -1.84
N VAL A 156 4.36 8.99 -2.72
CA VAL A 156 3.43 10.15 -2.74
C VAL A 156 2.01 9.67 -3.02
N LEU A 157 1.80 8.87 -4.06
CA LEU A 157 0.44 8.38 -4.40
C LEU A 157 -0.18 7.58 -3.26
N PHE A 158 0.63 6.78 -2.55
CA PHE A 158 0.22 5.96 -1.41
C PHE A 158 -0.16 6.80 -0.18
N SER A 159 0.53 7.91 0.08
CA SER A 159 0.25 8.73 1.26
C SER A 159 -0.97 9.63 1.08
N LEU A 160 -1.28 10.09 -0.13
CA LEU A 160 -2.40 11.04 -0.36
C LEU A 160 -3.75 10.61 0.25
N PRO A 161 -4.21 9.35 0.13
CA PRO A 161 -5.46 8.91 0.77
C PRO A 161 -5.44 8.97 2.29
N HIS A 162 -4.27 9.08 2.93
CA HIS A 162 -4.09 9.09 4.38
C HIS A 162 -4.11 10.50 4.98
N LEU A 163 -4.38 11.54 4.20
CA LEU A 163 -4.47 12.92 4.70
C LEU A 163 -5.53 13.07 5.81
N TYR A 164 -6.53 12.19 5.88
CA TYR A 164 -7.52 12.18 6.97
C TYR A 164 -6.90 11.89 8.35
N GLN A 165 -5.69 11.35 8.41
CA GLN A 165 -4.94 11.09 9.65
C GLN A 165 -4.11 12.30 10.12
N GLY A 166 -4.27 13.46 9.49
CA GLY A 166 -3.47 14.67 9.75
C GLY A 166 -2.13 14.68 9.01
N TYR A 167 -1.33 15.73 9.23
CA TYR A 167 -0.05 15.89 8.52
C TYR A 167 0.99 14.86 8.98
N ALA A 168 0.99 14.52 10.26
CA ALA A 168 1.82 13.45 10.80
C ALA A 168 1.48 12.10 10.15
N GLY A 169 0.19 11.75 10.02
CA GLY A 169 -0.24 10.52 9.34
C GLY A 169 0.14 10.49 7.86
N LEU A 170 0.01 11.62 7.15
CA LEU A 170 0.49 11.75 5.77
C LEU A 170 2.00 11.52 5.65
N ALA A 171 2.79 12.07 6.57
CA ALA A 171 4.24 11.91 6.58
C ALA A 171 4.66 10.48 6.93
N THR A 172 4.05 9.87 7.95
CA THR A 172 4.31 8.49 8.37
C THR A 172 4.00 7.50 7.24
N THR A 173 2.85 7.66 6.60
CA THR A 173 2.44 6.81 5.47
C THR A 173 3.30 7.05 4.24
N PHE A 174 3.82 8.26 4.01
CA PHE A 174 4.82 8.51 2.97
C PHE A 174 6.12 7.73 3.23
N VAL A 175 6.61 7.66 4.46
CA VAL A 175 7.81 6.89 4.81
C VAL A 175 7.58 5.38 4.65
N PHE A 176 6.44 4.85 5.09
CA PHE A 176 6.01 3.48 4.75
C PHE A 176 5.95 3.29 3.22
N GLY A 177 5.43 4.29 2.51
CA GLY A 177 5.44 4.43 1.06
C GLY A 177 6.79 4.09 0.44
N LEU A 178 7.81 4.81 0.89
CA LEU A 178 9.20 4.65 0.45
C LEU A 178 9.75 3.27 0.80
N ALA A 179 9.52 2.79 2.03
CA ALA A 179 9.98 1.50 2.49
C ALA A 179 9.41 0.35 1.65
N PHE A 180 8.08 0.29 1.50
CA PHE A 180 7.41 -0.72 0.68
C PHE A 180 7.82 -0.63 -0.79
N GLY A 181 8.01 0.57 -1.34
CA GLY A 181 8.55 0.76 -2.68
C GLY A 181 9.96 0.19 -2.84
N ALA A 182 10.84 0.40 -1.85
CA ALA A 182 12.19 -0.16 -1.83
C ALA A 182 12.19 -1.68 -1.69
N LEU A 183 11.34 -2.26 -0.83
CA LEU A 183 11.17 -3.72 -0.70
C LEU A 183 10.72 -4.33 -2.04
N PHE A 184 9.73 -3.74 -2.68
CA PHE A 184 9.22 -4.23 -3.96
C PHE A 184 10.30 -4.21 -5.05
N GLN A 185 11.07 -3.12 -5.11
CA GLN A 185 12.15 -2.96 -6.08
C GLN A 185 13.30 -3.96 -5.86
N SER A 186 13.54 -4.35 -4.60
CA SER A 186 14.60 -5.27 -4.18
C SER A 186 14.23 -6.73 -4.45
N PHE A 187 13.04 -7.15 -4.03
CA PHE A 187 12.64 -8.55 -4.12
C PHE A 187 11.92 -8.90 -5.42
N LYS A 188 11.25 -7.93 -6.05
CA LYS A 188 10.43 -8.14 -7.26
C LYS A 188 9.43 -9.29 -7.11
N ASN A 189 8.90 -9.45 -5.90
CA ASN A 189 7.84 -10.39 -5.55
C ASN A 189 6.84 -9.69 -4.66
N ILE A 190 5.63 -9.45 -5.17
CA ILE A 190 4.60 -8.70 -4.45
C ILE A 190 4.13 -9.42 -3.18
N TRP A 191 4.26 -10.75 -3.09
CA TRP A 191 3.87 -11.48 -1.88
C TRP A 191 4.67 -11.08 -0.65
N ILE A 192 5.95 -10.73 -0.82
CA ILE A 192 6.79 -10.28 0.30
C ILE A 192 6.22 -8.96 0.86
N ASN A 193 5.91 -8.02 -0.02
CA ASN A 193 5.27 -6.76 0.32
C ASN A 193 3.90 -6.96 1.01
N ILE A 194 3.02 -7.75 0.42
CA ILE A 194 1.67 -8.02 0.95
C ILE A 194 1.76 -8.59 2.37
N ILE A 195 2.65 -9.56 2.60
CA ILE A 195 2.77 -10.19 3.92
C ILE A 195 3.41 -9.24 4.93
N VAL A 196 4.46 -8.49 4.55
CA VAL A 196 5.08 -7.50 5.45
C VAL A 196 4.07 -6.43 5.85
N HIS A 197 3.36 -5.83 4.89
CA HIS A 197 2.34 -4.82 5.16
C HIS A 197 1.21 -5.39 6.02
N GLY A 198 0.70 -6.58 5.69
CA GLY A 198 -0.35 -7.21 6.50
C GLY A 198 0.08 -7.56 7.93
N LEU A 199 1.35 -7.91 8.17
CA LEU A 199 1.88 -8.11 9.52
C LEU A 199 1.95 -6.80 10.32
N ILE A 200 2.36 -5.70 9.69
CA ILE A 200 2.38 -4.35 10.28
C ILE A 200 0.96 -3.95 10.70
N ASP A 201 0.00 -4.05 9.78
CA ASP A 201 -1.42 -3.75 10.08
C ASP A 201 -1.98 -4.64 11.18
N THR A 202 -1.60 -5.92 11.18
CA THR A 202 -2.04 -6.87 12.21
C THR A 202 -1.51 -6.45 13.58
N LEU A 203 -0.24 -6.03 13.68
CA LEU A 203 0.34 -5.56 14.93
C LEU A 203 -0.36 -4.27 15.41
N PHE A 204 -0.53 -3.29 14.53
CA PHE A 204 -1.26 -2.06 14.81
C PHE A 204 -2.70 -2.34 15.33
N LEU A 205 -3.47 -3.17 14.62
CA LEU A 205 -4.83 -3.53 15.04
C LEU A 205 -4.85 -4.30 16.37
N THR A 206 -3.83 -5.10 16.64
CA THR A 206 -3.67 -5.83 17.91
C THR A 206 -3.40 -4.87 19.06
N LEU A 207 -2.52 -3.89 18.86
CA LEU A 207 -2.27 -2.82 19.84
C LEU A 207 -3.53 -2.00 20.09
N ALA A 208 -4.28 -1.67 19.04
CA ALA A 208 -5.57 -0.99 19.17
C ALA A 208 -6.60 -1.81 19.98
N TYR A 209 -6.68 -3.13 19.73
CA TYR A 209 -7.55 -4.03 20.49
C TYR A 209 -7.22 -4.07 21.99
N PHE A 210 -5.94 -3.95 22.35
CA PHE A 210 -5.49 -3.90 23.74
C PHE A 210 -5.47 -2.49 24.35
N GLY A 211 -5.94 -1.46 23.64
CA GLY A 211 -6.00 -0.09 24.15
C GLY A 211 -4.67 0.67 24.10
N TYR A 212 -3.70 0.22 23.30
CA TYR A 212 -2.36 0.81 23.20
C TYR A 212 -2.20 1.81 22.04
N LEU A 213 -3.28 2.43 21.54
CA LEU A 213 -3.15 3.47 20.50
C LEU A 213 -2.31 4.67 20.95
N SER A 214 -2.28 4.96 22.25
CA SER A 214 -1.45 6.01 22.83
C SER A 214 0.06 5.76 22.70
N PHE A 215 0.48 4.55 22.33
CA PHE A 215 1.88 4.25 22.00
C PHE A 215 2.38 5.09 20.80
N TYR A 216 1.48 5.46 19.89
CA TYR A 216 1.80 6.24 18.70
C TYR A 216 1.66 7.77 18.89
N ALA A 217 1.30 8.20 20.10
CA ALA A 217 1.08 9.61 20.45
C ALA A 217 2.39 10.31 20.86
#